data_AF-A0A7S2VY87-F1
#
_entry.id   AF-A0A7S2VY87-F1
#
_cell.length_a   1.000
_cell.length_b   1.000
_cell.length_c   1.000
_cell.angle_alpha   90.00
_cell.angle_beta   90.00
_cell.angle_gamma   90.00
#
_symmetry.space_group_name_H-M   'P 1'
#
loop_
_entity.id
_entity.type
_entity.pdbx_description
1 polymer ?
#
loop_
_entity_poly.entity_id
_entity_poly.type
_entity_poly.pdbx_seq_one_letter_code
_entity_poly.pdbx_strand_id
1 'polypeptide(L)'
;AMSRAASNAIHRYLDNVLSDQSSVRLSYDTPSRSVIRGQLLELIETYGSLTVNDDDYYYNDGTSARLLYAEGTIPMTYAGARYNVPVKLYVGVEFPHAEPAAFVAPTRDMMIKS
;
A
#
# COMPACT_ATOMS: atom_id res chain seq x y z
N ALA A 1 18.41 -3.52 -0.09
CA ALA A 1 18.06 -2.28 0.64
C ALA A 1 17.77 -1.18 -0.37
N MET A 2 16.78 -0.34 -0.11
CA MET A 2 16.39 0.77 -1.00
C MET A 2 17.53 1.79 -1.13
N SER A 3 17.67 2.43 -2.30
CA SER A 3 18.69 3.47 -2.50
C SER A 3 18.36 4.74 -1.71
N ARG A 4 19.38 5.51 -1.32
CA ARG A 4 19.17 6.79 -0.60
C ARG A 4 18.32 7.78 -1.39
N ALA A 5 18.47 7.81 -2.72
CA ALA A 5 17.66 8.65 -3.59
C ALA A 5 16.19 8.22 -3.59
N ALA A 6 15.93 6.91 -3.65
CA ALA A 6 14.57 6.37 -3.60
C ALA A 6 13.91 6.58 -2.23
N SER A 7 14.66 6.43 -1.13
CA SER A 7 14.22 6.80 0.23
C SER A 7 13.80 8.27 0.30
N ASN A 8 14.65 9.20 -0.13
CA ASN A 8 14.29 10.61 -0.13
C ASN A 8 13.09 10.94 -1.04
N ALA A 9 12.92 10.22 -2.15
CA ALA A 9 11.78 10.40 -3.04
C ALA A 9 10.47 9.96 -2.37
N ILE A 10 10.44 8.78 -1.73
CA ILE A 10 9.21 8.28 -1.12
C ILE A 10 8.79 9.10 0.11
N HIS A 11 9.74 9.55 0.94
CA HIS A 11 9.44 10.44 2.06
C HIS A 11 8.75 11.73 1.57
N ARG A 12 9.31 12.37 0.53
CA ARG A 12 8.71 13.59 -0.04
C ARG A 12 7.35 13.33 -0.67
N TYR A 13 7.20 12.21 -1.38
CA TYR A 13 5.90 11.82 -1.95
C TYR A 13 4.84 11.69 -0.85
N LEU A 14 5.13 10.91 0.20
CA LEU A 14 4.20 10.71 1.32
C LEU A 14 3.87 12.02 2.05
N ASP A 15 4.87 12.87 2.29
CA ASP A 15 4.66 14.17 2.91
C ASP A 15 3.72 15.06 2.07
N ASN A 16 3.86 15.04 0.74
CA ASN A 16 3.01 15.81 -0.17
C ASN A 16 1.57 15.27 -0.20
N VAL A 17 1.38 13.98 -0.46
CA VAL A 17 0.03 13.42 -0.63
C VAL A 17 -0.77 13.41 0.67
N LEU A 18 -0.12 13.21 1.82
CA LEU A 18 -0.79 13.25 3.12
C LEU A 18 -1.04 14.67 3.64
N SER A 19 -0.35 15.68 3.12
CA SER A 19 -0.59 17.09 3.48
C SER A 19 -1.56 17.82 2.54
N ASP A 20 -1.90 17.23 1.39
CA ASP A 20 -2.79 17.83 0.39
C ASP A 20 -4.17 18.17 0.98
N GLN A 21 -4.61 19.39 0.70
CA GLN A 21 -5.89 19.97 1.11
C GLN A 21 -6.85 20.16 -0.08
N SER A 22 -6.50 19.67 -1.26
CA SER A 22 -7.34 19.74 -2.46
C SER A 22 -8.66 18.96 -2.28
N SER A 23 -9.59 19.15 -3.22
CA SER A 23 -10.83 18.37 -3.30
C SER A 23 -10.61 16.91 -3.70
N VAL A 24 -9.40 16.55 -4.18
CA VAL A 24 -9.00 15.20 -4.60
C VAL A 24 -8.10 14.54 -3.54
N ARG A 25 -8.06 15.10 -2.33
CA ARG A 25 -7.20 14.61 -1.24
C ARG A 25 -7.59 13.22 -0.75
N LEU A 26 -6.61 12.56 -0.13
CA LEU A 26 -6.82 11.33 0.61
C LEU A 26 -7.83 11.52 1.74
N SER A 27 -8.71 10.53 1.93
CA SER A 27 -9.83 10.60 2.88
C SER A 27 -9.46 10.27 4.34
N TYR A 28 -8.18 10.41 4.71
CA TYR A 28 -7.70 10.10 6.07
C TYR A 28 -7.87 11.28 7.03
N ASP A 29 -8.27 10.97 8.27
CA ASP A 29 -8.23 11.92 9.38
C ASP A 29 -6.79 12.30 9.76
N THR A 30 -6.61 13.46 10.41
CA THR A 30 -5.29 14.00 10.73
C THR A 30 -4.45 13.09 11.63
N PRO A 31 -4.98 12.55 12.75
CA PRO A 31 -4.25 11.55 13.55
C PRO A 31 -3.71 10.37 12.75
N SER A 32 -4.54 9.77 11.91
CA SER A 32 -4.25 8.55 11.15
C SER A 32 -3.13 8.74 10.12
N ARG A 33 -2.99 9.94 9.54
CA ARG A 33 -1.95 10.24 8.53
C ARG A 33 -0.54 9.93 8.99
N SER A 34 -0.19 10.26 10.25
CA SER A 34 1.17 10.02 10.76
C SER A 34 1.46 8.53 10.96
N VAL A 35 0.46 7.77 11.40
CA VAL A 35 0.53 6.32 11.58
C VAL A 35 0.66 5.61 10.23
N ILE A 36 -0.20 5.97 9.27
CA ILE A 36 -0.17 5.44 7.90
C ILE A 36 1.20 5.65 7.27
N ARG A 37 1.74 6.87 7.37
CA ARG A 37 3.08 7.19 6.86
C ARG A 37 4.15 6.29 7.47
N GLY A 38 4.17 6.16 8.80
CA GLY A 38 5.16 5.36 9.51
C GLY A 38 5.13 3.89 9.07
N GLN A 39 3.92 3.30 9.02
CA GLN A 39 3.78 1.90 8.65
C GLN A 39 4.09 1.62 7.18
N LEU A 40 3.70 2.51 6.26
CA LEU A 40 4.04 2.35 4.85
C LEU A 40 5.55 2.41 4.61
N LEU A 41 6.27 3.27 5.34
CA LEU A 41 7.72 3.34 5.28
C LEU A 41 8.37 2.06 5.84
N GLU A 42 7.93 1.60 7.01
CA GLU A 42 8.42 0.34 7.60
C GLU A 42 8.16 -0.87 6.67
N LEU A 43 6.99 -0.89 6.02
CA LEU A 43 6.59 -1.96 5.11
C LEU A 43 7.51 -2.05 3.88
N ILE A 44 7.79 -0.93 3.20
CA ILE A 44 8.66 -0.93 2.01
C ILE A 44 10.14 -1.12 2.37
N GLU A 45 10.56 -0.74 3.58
CA GLU A 45 11.91 -1.04 4.09
C GLU A 45 12.07 -2.55 4.33
N THR A 46 11.05 -3.18 4.89
CA THR A 46 10.99 -4.62 5.15
C THR A 46 10.93 -5.42 3.85
N TYR A 47 10.07 -5.00 2.92
CA TYR A 47 9.86 -5.65 1.63
C TYR A 47 10.26 -4.73 0.48
N GLY A 48 11.55 -4.72 0.14
CA GLY A 48 12.12 -3.79 -0.84
C GLY A 48 11.64 -3.92 -2.29
N SER A 49 10.70 -4.84 -2.60
CA SER A 49 10.01 -4.88 -3.89
C SER A 49 8.67 -4.13 -3.89
N LEU A 50 8.18 -3.74 -2.69
CA LEU A 50 6.96 -2.96 -2.55
C LEU A 50 7.23 -1.49 -2.85
N THR A 51 6.28 -0.86 -3.52
CA THR A 51 6.21 0.58 -3.75
C THR A 51 4.88 1.11 -3.25
N VAL A 52 4.85 2.38 -2.81
CA VAL A 52 3.62 3.03 -2.35
C VAL A 52 3.13 3.99 -3.42
N ASN A 53 1.84 3.92 -3.71
CA ASN A 53 1.13 4.75 -4.68
C ASN A 53 -0.26 5.08 -4.12
N ASP A 54 -1.04 5.87 -4.86
CA ASP A 54 -2.42 6.22 -4.53
C ASP A 54 -3.34 6.07 -5.74
N ASP A 55 -4.58 5.64 -5.51
CA ASP A 55 -5.57 5.37 -6.57
C ASP A 55 -7.00 5.41 -5.98
N ASP A 56 -8.00 5.48 -6.85
CA ASP A 56 -9.40 5.38 -6.46
C ASP A 56 -9.73 3.94 -6.05
N TYR A 57 -10.24 3.77 -4.83
CA TYR A 57 -10.72 2.52 -4.28
C TYR A 57 -12.25 2.51 -4.29
N TYR A 58 -12.84 1.45 -4.82
CA TYR A 58 -14.29 1.28 -4.93
C TYR A 58 -14.76 0.28 -3.87
N TYR A 59 -15.58 0.76 -2.94
CA TYR A 59 -16.18 -0.05 -1.89
C TYR A 59 -17.37 -0.85 -2.43
N ASN A 60 -17.69 -1.94 -1.74
CA ASN A 60 -18.82 -2.81 -2.11
C ASN A 60 -20.19 -2.12 -1.98
N ASP A 61 -20.27 -1.03 -1.22
CA ASP A 61 -21.48 -0.21 -1.07
C ASP A 61 -21.69 0.80 -2.22
N GLY A 62 -20.79 0.81 -3.20
CA GLY A 62 -20.82 1.70 -4.36
C GLY A 62 -20.16 3.07 -4.13
N THR A 63 -19.65 3.34 -2.94
CA THR A 63 -18.84 4.52 -2.67
C THR A 63 -17.41 4.35 -3.17
N SER A 64 -16.69 5.46 -3.36
CA SER A 64 -15.27 5.44 -3.69
C SER A 64 -14.49 6.47 -2.89
N ALA A 65 -13.23 6.15 -2.60
CA ALA A 65 -12.29 7.06 -1.96
C ALA A 65 -10.91 6.92 -2.58
N ARG A 66 -10.15 8.01 -2.65
CA ARG A 66 -8.74 7.95 -3.05
C ARG A 66 -7.91 7.52 -1.86
N LEU A 67 -7.21 6.38 -1.99
CA LEU A 67 -6.46 5.74 -0.92
C LEU A 67 -5.00 5.53 -1.32
N LEU A 68 -4.12 5.54 -0.32
CA LEU A 68 -2.77 5.00 -0.44
C LEU A 68 -2.82 3.47 -0.46
N TYR A 69 -1.90 2.88 -1.19
CA TYR A 69 -1.68 1.44 -1.19
C TYR A 69 -0.22 1.09 -1.41
N ALA A 70 0.19 -0.08 -0.94
CA ALA A 70 1.48 -0.68 -1.28
C ALA A 70 1.28 -1.81 -2.28
N GLU A 71 2.10 -1.86 -3.33
CA GLU A 71 2.07 -2.94 -4.33
C GLU A 71 3.46 -3.45 -4.66
N GLY A 72 3.56 -4.72 -5.06
CA GLY A 72 4.80 -5.38 -5.41
C GLY A 72 4.74 -6.84 -5.00
N THR A 73 5.85 -7.43 -4.55
CA THR A 73 5.88 -8.83 -4.12
C THR A 73 6.32 -9.05 -2.68
N ILE A 74 5.74 -10.05 -2.04
CA ILE A 74 6.19 -10.54 -0.73
C ILE A 74 6.73 -11.97 -0.85
N PRO A 75 7.86 -12.30 -0.19
CA PRO A 75 8.39 -13.65 -0.21
C PRO A 75 7.54 -14.58 0.66
N MET A 76 7.21 -15.76 0.14
CA MET A 76 6.59 -16.85 0.91
C MET A 76 7.30 -18.18 0.65
N THR A 77 7.20 -19.11 1.58
CA THR A 77 7.65 -20.50 1.38
C THR A 77 6.44 -21.42 1.39
N TYR A 78 6.29 -22.23 0.34
CA TYR A 78 5.22 -23.22 0.21
C TYR A 78 5.80 -24.52 -0.33
N ALA A 79 5.50 -25.64 0.33
CA ALA A 79 5.98 -26.98 -0.07
C ALA A 79 7.50 -27.06 -0.36
N GLY A 80 8.32 -26.36 0.44
CA GLY A 80 9.78 -26.34 0.29
C GLY A 80 10.32 -25.42 -0.81
N ALA A 81 9.46 -24.78 -1.60
CA ALA A 81 9.84 -23.80 -2.61
C ALA A 81 9.54 -22.36 -2.15
N ARG A 82 10.38 -21.40 -2.57
CA ARG A 82 10.22 -19.98 -2.30
C ARG A 82 9.54 -19.28 -3.47
N TYR A 83 8.49 -18.52 -3.20
CA TYR A 83 7.71 -17.77 -4.18
C TYR A 83 7.71 -16.29 -3.83
N ASN A 84 7.55 -15.43 -4.83
CA ASN A 84 7.29 -14.00 -4.67
C ASN A 84 5.83 -13.75 -5.06
N VAL A 85 4.97 -13.54 -4.07
CA VAL A 85 3.54 -13.35 -4.29
C VAL A 85 3.28 -11.89 -4.60
N PRO A 86 2.68 -11.57 -5.76
CA PRO A 86 2.27 -10.21 -6.07
C PRO A 86 1.07 -9.82 -5.21
N VAL A 87 1.18 -8.68 -4.52
CA VAL A 87 0.17 -8.15 -3.62
C VAL A 87 -0.14 -6.69 -3.91
N LYS A 88 -1.36 -6.28 -3.58
CA LYS A 88 -1.80 -4.89 -3.49
C LYS A 88 -2.51 -4.70 -2.15
N LEU A 89 -2.02 -3.79 -1.32
CA LEU A 89 -2.46 -3.56 0.06
C LEU A 89 -3.00 -2.14 0.18
N TYR A 90 -4.32 -1.97 0.15
CA TYR A 90 -4.98 -0.67 0.29
C TYR A 90 -5.13 -0.30 1.76
N VAL A 91 -4.77 0.95 2.11
CA VAL A 91 -4.95 1.50 3.44
C VAL A 91 -6.32 2.19 3.51
N GLY A 92 -7.28 1.56 4.18
CA GLY A 92 -8.66 2.08 4.29
C GLY A 92 -8.76 3.36 5.12
N VAL A 93 -9.85 4.12 4.94
CA VAL A 93 -10.08 5.39 5.66
C VAL A 93 -10.15 5.24 7.18
N GLU A 94 -10.55 4.06 7.67
CA GLU A 94 -10.66 3.74 9.09
C GLU A 94 -9.34 3.21 9.69
N PHE A 95 -8.27 3.12 8.90
CA PHE A 95 -6.96 2.71 9.41
C PHE A 95 -6.43 3.73 10.43
N PRO A 96 -5.88 3.32 11.60
CA PRO A 96 -5.51 1.96 12.03
C PRO A 96 -6.60 1.20 12.81
N HIS A 97 -7.81 1.74 12.92
CA HIS A 97 -8.92 1.12 13.66
C HIS A 97 -9.54 -0.07 12.91
N ALA A 98 -9.35 -0.14 11.59
CA ALA A 98 -9.67 -1.28 10.75
C ALA A 98 -8.43 -1.80 9.99
N GLU A 99 -8.45 -3.07 9.60
CA GLU A 99 -7.38 -3.67 8.79
C GLU A 99 -7.25 -3.06 7.38
N PRO A 100 -6.05 -3.10 6.77
CA PRO A 100 -5.92 -2.80 5.35
C PRO A 100 -6.59 -3.88 4.49
N ALA A 101 -7.08 -3.49 3.31
CA ALA A 101 -7.62 -4.43 2.34
C ALA A 101 -6.48 -5.03 1.51
N ALA A 102 -6.28 -6.35 1.62
CA ALA A 102 -5.19 -7.07 0.97
C ALA A 102 -5.67 -7.92 -0.20
N PHE A 103 -5.01 -7.78 -1.35
CA PHE A 103 -5.32 -8.51 -2.58
C PHE A 103 -4.07 -9.19 -3.13
N VAL A 104 -4.24 -10.37 -3.71
CA VAL A 104 -3.23 -10.98 -4.59
C VAL A 104 -3.47 -10.45 -6.00
N ALA A 105 -2.41 -9.99 -6.66
CA ALA A 105 -2.46 -9.45 -8.02
C ALA A 105 -1.76 -10.44 -8.99
N PRO A 106 -2.40 -11.56 -9.38
CA PRO A 106 -1.75 -12.61 -10.16
C PRO A 106 -1.18 -12.07 -11.47
N THR A 107 0.04 -12.50 -11.82
CA THR A 107 0.58 -12.27 -13.16
C THR A 107 -0.12 -13.18 -14.18
N ARG A 108 0.11 -12.96 -15.49
CA ARG A 108 -0.54 -13.74 -16.56
C ARG A 108 -0.40 -15.26 -16.41
N ASP A 109 0.69 -15.71 -15.79
CA ASP A 109 1.00 -17.13 -15.61
C ASP A 109 0.52 -17.69 -14.25
N MET A 110 -0.11 -16.86 -13.42
CA MET A 110 -0.60 -17.24 -12.09
C MET A 110 -2.10 -17.46 -12.10
N MET A 111 -2.54 -18.56 -11.47
CA MET A 111 -3.95 -18.82 -11.19
C MET A 111 -4.21 -18.72 -9.69
N ILE A 112 -5.32 -18.09 -9.32
CA ILE A 112 -5.78 -18.08 -7.93
C ILE A 112 -6.26 -19.51 -7.59
N LYS A 113 -5.65 -20.11 -6.58
CA LYS A 113 -6.04 -21.44 -6.10
C LYS A 113 -7.23 -21.30 -5.15
N SER A 114 -8.30 -22.03 -5.43
CA SER A 114 -9.50 -22.19 -4.58
C SER A 114 -9.33 -23.27 -3.53
#